data_AF-A0A652KJR0-F1
#
_entry.id   AF-A0A652KJR0-F1
#
_cell.length_a   1.000
_cell.length_b   1.000
_cell.length_c   1.000
_cell.angle_alpha   90.00
_cell.angle_beta   90.00
_cell.angle_gamma   90.00
#
_symmetry.space_group_name_H-M   'P 1'
#
loop_
_entity.id
_entity.type
_entity.pdbx_description
1 polymer ?
#
loop_
_entity_poly.entity_id
_entity_poly.type
_entity_poly.pdbx_seq_one_letter_code
_entity_poly.pdbx_strand_id
1 'polypeptide(L)'
;MASSLTKDSASTSGSEKTFFGHPRGLATLFMTEMWERFSYYGMRALLPLYLIAPNGLHMNPATATAIYSVYLSLVYLLAMPGGWFGDRVWGPRKTVAIAGGVIMLGHLTLALPSEGTFFAGLGLVAIGSGLLKSNISTMVGHLYDGPDDPRRDGGFTIFYIGINLGSFAAPLVIGTVGESVNWHLGFALAAVGMGLGVGQFLLGTRHLNERSHLVPKPLSADERASTLRKSMIWLGIAAVFYIGAVVTGVYTLNWLLVPITIAGLVIPVMVLARIKRDKELSETEQKKVSGYIWFFVAAAIFWMIYDQGGSTMAIFADSSAENSVLGWAFPVSWYQSVNPVLIMAMAPVFAAFWLALNRRGKEPSTIVKFSSGLVLIGASFFLFLAPLAIAGDGHKAAAMWLVAIYFVQTLAELTLSPVGLSVTTKMAPVKYASQMMGVWFLAVTAGDCVTGLLSIAGVGLNGSGVVALQAALAVVAGAAIFVYRGKVKGLMGDVH
;
A
#
# COMPACT_ATOMS: atom_id res chain seq x y z
N MET A 1 -19.49 -17.97 -11.03
CA MET A 1 -19.24 -19.42 -11.18
C MET A 1 -18.52 -19.90 -9.94
N ALA A 2 -19.22 -20.61 -9.06
CA ALA A 2 -18.60 -21.30 -7.93
C ALA A 2 -18.92 -22.78 -8.11
N SER A 3 -17.94 -23.52 -8.59
CA SER A 3 -17.99 -24.96 -8.73
C SER A 3 -16.59 -25.51 -8.49
N SER A 4 -16.51 -26.46 -7.56
CA SER A 4 -15.43 -27.43 -7.38
C SER A 4 -14.03 -26.87 -7.04
N LEU A 5 -13.76 -26.73 -5.74
CA LEU A 5 -12.40 -26.60 -5.20
C LEU A 5 -11.68 -27.96 -5.03
N THR A 6 -12.19 -29.10 -5.56
CA THR A 6 -11.60 -30.41 -5.18
C THR A 6 -11.55 -31.51 -6.23
N LYS A 7 -11.81 -31.33 -7.54
CA LYS A 7 -11.72 -32.49 -8.46
C LYS A 7 -10.98 -32.41 -9.78
N ASP A 8 -10.64 -31.24 -10.31
CA ASP A 8 -9.83 -31.18 -11.53
C ASP A 8 -8.57 -30.34 -11.30
N SER A 9 -7.60 -30.93 -10.61
CA SER A 9 -6.21 -30.48 -10.76
C SER A 9 -5.83 -30.70 -12.22
N ALA A 10 -5.94 -29.64 -13.03
CA ALA A 10 -5.43 -29.63 -14.39
C ALA A 10 -3.98 -30.14 -14.35
N SER A 11 -3.76 -31.33 -14.89
CA SER A 11 -2.46 -32.00 -14.88
C SER A 11 -1.46 -31.13 -15.64
N THR A 12 -0.51 -30.55 -14.93
CA THR A 12 0.70 -30.01 -15.56
C THR A 12 1.43 -31.18 -16.20
N SER A 13 1.68 -31.10 -17.50
CA SER A 13 2.56 -32.03 -18.21
C SER A 13 4.00 -31.86 -17.69
N GLY A 14 4.36 -32.60 -16.64
CA GLY A 14 5.71 -32.62 -16.07
C GLY A 14 5.78 -33.23 -14.68
N SER A 15 6.91 -33.88 -14.35
CA SER A 15 7.21 -34.50 -13.04
C SER A 15 7.54 -33.50 -11.92
N GLU A 16 7.26 -32.21 -12.11
CA GLU A 16 7.62 -31.17 -11.15
C GLU A 16 6.68 -31.16 -9.94
N LYS A 17 7.27 -31.09 -8.74
CA LYS A 17 6.54 -30.97 -7.48
C LYS A 17 5.76 -29.64 -7.45
N THR A 18 4.43 -29.70 -7.37
CA THR A 18 3.54 -28.54 -7.28
C THR A 18 3.49 -27.95 -5.85
N PHE A 19 2.97 -26.73 -5.72
CA PHE A 19 2.69 -26.06 -4.43
C PHE A 19 1.19 -25.77 -4.34
N PHE A 20 0.46 -26.54 -3.52
CA PHE A 20 -1.01 -26.49 -3.46
C PHE A 20 -1.71 -26.61 -4.83
N GLY A 21 -1.14 -27.40 -5.75
CA GLY A 21 -1.67 -27.55 -7.12
C GLY A 21 -1.23 -26.46 -8.10
N HIS A 22 -0.42 -25.49 -7.66
CA HIS A 22 0.14 -24.43 -8.50
C HIS A 22 1.61 -24.71 -8.88
N PRO A 23 2.15 -24.03 -9.91
CA PRO A 23 3.57 -24.11 -10.27
C PRO A 23 4.48 -23.86 -9.07
N ARG A 24 5.57 -24.63 -8.96
CA ARG A 24 6.50 -24.56 -7.81
C ARG A 24 7.08 -23.17 -7.58
N GLY A 25 7.26 -22.40 -8.65
CA GLY A 25 7.67 -21.00 -8.59
C GLY A 25 6.75 -20.13 -7.72
N LEU A 26 5.47 -20.49 -7.57
CA LEU A 26 4.56 -19.77 -6.68
C LEU A 26 5.02 -19.85 -5.23
N ALA A 27 5.57 -20.98 -4.77
CA ALA A 27 6.11 -21.12 -3.42
C ALA A 27 7.28 -20.15 -3.18
N THR A 28 8.16 -19.99 -4.19
CA THR A 28 9.26 -19.02 -4.14
C THR A 28 8.72 -17.61 -3.98
N LEU A 29 7.80 -17.19 -4.85
CA LEU A 29 7.26 -15.82 -4.83
C LEU A 29 6.42 -15.55 -3.58
N PHE A 30 5.61 -16.52 -3.15
CA PHE A 30 4.83 -16.45 -1.92
C PHE A 30 5.74 -16.20 -0.70
N MET A 31 6.80 -16.99 -0.54
CA MET A 31 7.69 -16.86 0.62
C MET A 31 8.51 -15.58 0.57
N THR A 32 9.00 -15.18 -0.62
CA THR A 32 9.71 -13.91 -0.80
C THR A 32 8.82 -12.73 -0.45
N GLU A 33 7.58 -12.70 -0.96
CA GLU A 33 6.62 -11.64 -0.65
C GLU A 33 6.23 -11.65 0.83
N MET A 34 5.94 -12.81 1.42
CA MET A 34 5.61 -12.92 2.84
C MET A 34 6.71 -12.32 3.73
N TRP A 35 7.98 -12.63 3.45
CA TRP A 35 9.12 -12.10 4.20
C TRP A 35 9.37 -10.61 3.97
N GLU A 36 9.20 -10.14 2.74
CA GLU A 36 9.33 -8.72 2.44
C GLU A 36 8.22 -7.92 3.12
N ARG A 37 6.95 -8.39 3.05
CA ARG A 37 5.81 -7.82 3.76
C ARG A 37 6.01 -7.89 5.27
N PHE A 38 6.57 -8.98 5.79
CA PHE A 38 6.94 -9.10 7.20
C PHE A 38 7.93 -7.99 7.61
N SER A 39 9.01 -7.81 6.85
CA SER A 39 9.98 -6.74 7.13
C SER A 39 9.35 -5.34 7.06
N TYR A 40 8.52 -5.11 6.04
CA TYR A 40 7.91 -3.82 5.77
C TYR A 40 6.87 -3.44 6.84
N TYR A 41 5.92 -4.34 7.14
CA TYR A 41 4.87 -4.06 8.12
C TYR A 41 5.40 -4.00 9.55
N GLY A 42 6.45 -4.76 9.88
CA GLY A 42 7.11 -4.68 11.19
C GLY A 42 7.78 -3.32 11.39
N MET A 43 8.57 -2.88 10.41
CA MET A 43 9.18 -1.55 10.41
C MET A 43 8.10 -0.45 10.44
N ARG A 44 7.06 -0.56 9.59
CA ARG A 44 5.93 0.39 9.54
C ARG A 44 5.20 0.50 10.87
N ALA A 45 5.03 -0.59 11.62
CA ALA A 45 4.38 -0.58 12.92
C ALA A 45 5.22 0.13 14.00
N LEU A 46 6.56 0.06 13.91
CA LEU A 46 7.47 0.76 14.80
C LEU A 46 7.67 2.23 14.42
N LEU A 47 7.58 2.57 13.14
CA LEU A 47 7.94 3.88 12.58
C LEU A 47 7.36 5.07 13.37
N PRO A 48 6.03 5.25 13.52
CA PRO A 48 5.49 6.42 14.22
C PRO A 48 5.85 6.42 15.72
N LEU A 49 5.95 5.24 16.35
CA LEU A 49 6.22 5.06 17.77
C LEU A 49 7.67 5.43 18.09
N TYR A 50 8.61 4.93 17.29
CA TYR A 50 10.03 5.28 17.40
C TYR A 50 10.28 6.77 17.16
N LEU A 51 9.53 7.40 16.24
CA LEU A 51 9.65 8.82 15.98
C LEU A 51 9.28 9.67 17.20
N ILE A 52 8.23 9.31 17.94
CA ILE A 52 7.78 10.09 19.11
C ILE A 52 8.43 9.68 20.43
N ALA A 53 8.95 8.45 20.52
CA ALA A 53 9.44 7.89 21.77
C ALA A 53 10.60 8.73 22.36
N PRO A 54 10.64 8.94 23.70
CA PRO A 54 11.72 9.68 24.35
C PRO A 54 13.10 9.03 24.17
N ASN A 55 13.14 7.70 24.07
CA ASN A 55 14.34 6.91 23.77
C ASN A 55 14.48 6.56 22.28
N GLY A 56 13.68 7.21 21.42
CA GLY A 56 13.78 7.17 19.96
C GLY A 56 14.25 8.52 19.41
N LEU A 57 13.55 9.07 18.41
CA LEU A 57 13.90 10.38 17.84
C LEU A 57 13.22 11.58 18.53
N HIS A 58 12.32 11.33 19.49
CA HIS A 58 11.69 12.36 20.32
C HIS A 58 11.10 13.54 19.52
N MET A 59 10.48 13.22 18.39
CA MET A 59 9.77 14.19 17.55
C MET A 59 8.37 14.44 18.07
N ASN A 60 7.79 15.58 17.70
CA ASN A 60 6.38 15.81 18.01
C ASN A 60 5.46 14.88 17.16
N PRO A 61 4.26 14.54 17.66
CA PRO A 61 3.29 13.67 16.97
C PRO A 61 2.90 14.08 15.55
N ALA A 62 2.78 15.39 15.29
CA ALA A 62 2.40 15.89 13.97
C ALA A 62 3.53 15.64 12.94
N THR A 63 4.78 15.88 13.32
CA THR A 63 5.95 15.55 12.50
C THR A 63 6.06 14.05 12.26
N ALA A 64 5.82 13.22 13.28
CA ALA A 64 5.85 11.76 13.12
C ALA A 64 4.79 11.27 12.10
N THR A 65 3.59 11.84 12.18
CA THR A 65 2.51 11.52 11.23
C THR A 65 2.81 12.03 9.82
N ALA A 66 3.39 13.23 9.69
CA ALA A 66 3.84 13.74 8.41
C ALA A 66 4.90 12.83 7.75
N ILE A 67 5.94 12.44 8.50
CA ILE A 67 6.99 11.53 8.01
C ILE A 67 6.37 10.20 7.57
N TYR A 68 5.50 9.63 8.38
CA TYR A 68 4.83 8.37 8.08
C TYR A 68 3.99 8.45 6.78
N SER A 69 3.15 9.47 6.65
CA SER A 69 2.31 9.68 5.47
C SER A 69 3.14 9.95 4.21
N VAL A 70 4.20 10.73 4.31
CA VAL A 70 5.11 10.98 3.18
C VAL A 70 5.86 9.71 2.79
N TYR A 71 6.29 8.92 3.77
CA TYR A 71 6.94 7.63 3.51
C TYR A 71 6.02 6.67 2.76
N LEU A 72 4.77 6.50 3.21
CA LEU A 72 3.78 5.68 2.51
C LEU A 72 3.52 6.19 1.09
N SER A 73 3.27 7.50 0.97
CA SER A 73 3.07 8.16 -0.32
C SER A 73 4.19 7.83 -1.30
N LEU A 74 5.44 7.92 -0.84
CA LEU A 74 6.63 7.68 -1.63
C LEU A 74 6.75 6.22 -2.08
N VAL A 75 6.47 5.25 -1.19
CA VAL A 75 6.49 3.81 -1.53
C VAL A 75 5.53 3.51 -2.70
N TYR A 76 4.30 4.03 -2.62
CA TYR A 76 3.30 3.83 -3.69
C TYR A 76 3.61 4.62 -4.95
N LEU A 77 4.15 5.84 -4.81
CA LEU A 77 4.58 6.67 -5.94
C LEU A 77 5.70 5.99 -6.72
N LEU A 78 6.68 5.39 -6.02
CA LEU A 78 7.84 4.72 -6.61
C LEU A 78 7.49 3.35 -7.23
N ALA A 79 6.31 2.79 -6.95
CA ALA A 79 5.87 1.54 -7.59
C ALA A 79 5.68 1.69 -9.11
N MET A 80 5.21 2.85 -9.57
CA MET A 80 5.03 3.12 -11.01
C MET A 80 6.36 3.16 -11.78
N PRO A 81 7.36 3.99 -11.41
CA PRO A 81 8.67 3.96 -12.06
C PRO A 81 9.39 2.63 -11.84
N GLY A 82 9.14 1.93 -10.73
CA GLY A 82 9.71 0.60 -10.50
C GLY A 82 9.22 -0.46 -11.47
N GLY A 83 7.94 -0.44 -11.84
CA GLY A 83 7.38 -1.28 -12.89
C GLY A 83 7.97 -0.95 -14.26
N TRP A 84 8.02 0.34 -14.60
CA TRP A 84 8.66 0.81 -15.83
C TRP A 84 10.12 0.35 -15.93
N PHE A 85 10.86 0.40 -14.83
CA PHE A 85 12.26 0.04 -14.78
C PHE A 85 12.47 -1.47 -15.02
N GLY A 86 11.61 -2.32 -14.43
CA GLY A 86 11.63 -3.75 -14.70
C GLY A 86 11.26 -4.09 -16.15
N ASP A 87 10.31 -3.39 -16.74
CA ASP A 87 9.89 -3.61 -18.12
C ASP A 87 10.94 -3.21 -19.16
N ARG A 88 11.81 -2.26 -18.82
CA ARG A 88 12.67 -1.56 -19.78
C ARG A 88 14.16 -1.73 -19.60
N VAL A 89 14.62 -2.10 -18.40
CA VAL A 89 16.05 -2.08 -18.05
C VAL A 89 16.57 -3.45 -17.63
N TRP A 90 15.99 -4.07 -16.60
CA TRP A 90 16.55 -5.28 -15.97
C TRP A 90 15.72 -6.55 -16.15
N GLY A 91 14.45 -6.44 -16.51
CA GLY A 91 13.50 -7.56 -16.42
C GLY A 91 12.99 -7.73 -14.98
N PRO A 92 11.80 -8.31 -14.77
CA PRO A 92 11.21 -8.43 -13.43
C PRO A 92 12.08 -9.19 -12.42
N ARG A 93 12.69 -10.31 -12.82
CA ARG A 93 13.44 -11.20 -11.90
C ARG A 93 14.68 -10.53 -11.33
N LYS A 94 15.46 -9.83 -12.17
CA LYS A 94 16.65 -9.11 -11.72
C LYS A 94 16.28 -7.90 -10.88
N THR A 95 15.20 -7.19 -11.24
CA THR A 95 14.69 -6.07 -10.45
C THR A 95 14.30 -6.51 -9.04
N VAL A 96 13.56 -7.62 -8.88
CA VAL A 96 13.19 -8.14 -7.55
C VAL A 96 14.41 -8.54 -6.72
N ALA A 97 15.40 -9.23 -7.31
CA ALA A 97 16.62 -9.60 -6.59
C ALA A 97 17.38 -8.39 -6.02
N ILE A 98 17.61 -7.38 -6.86
CA ILE A 98 18.34 -6.17 -6.46
C ILE A 98 17.51 -5.34 -5.48
N ALA A 99 16.22 -5.18 -5.76
CA ALA A 99 15.29 -4.47 -4.89
C ALA A 99 15.26 -5.05 -3.48
N GLY A 100 15.17 -6.38 -3.35
CA GLY A 100 15.20 -7.04 -2.05
C GLY A 100 16.51 -6.79 -1.28
N GLY A 101 17.65 -6.77 -1.97
CA GLY A 101 18.93 -6.37 -1.37
C GLY A 101 18.94 -4.91 -0.90
N VAL A 102 18.36 -3.99 -1.68
CA VAL A 102 18.23 -2.57 -1.31
C VAL A 102 17.31 -2.40 -0.09
N ILE A 103 16.20 -3.13 0.00
CA ILE A 103 15.31 -3.12 1.18
C ILE A 103 16.07 -3.63 2.41
N MET A 104 16.83 -4.72 2.28
CA MET A 104 17.62 -5.28 3.37
C MET A 104 18.65 -4.28 3.89
N LEU A 105 19.38 -3.62 2.98
CA LEU A 105 20.31 -2.55 3.33
C LEU A 105 19.60 -1.36 3.99
N GLY A 106 18.39 -1.01 3.52
CA GLY A 106 17.56 0.01 4.16
C GLY A 106 17.25 -0.32 5.61
N HIS A 107 16.79 -1.53 5.91
CA HIS A 107 16.52 -1.97 7.28
C HIS A 107 17.78 -2.05 8.16
N LEU A 108 18.91 -2.50 7.61
CA LEU A 108 20.20 -2.46 8.32
C LEU A 108 20.61 -1.02 8.66
N THR A 109 20.33 -0.08 7.76
CA THR A 109 20.62 1.34 7.98
C THR A 109 19.69 1.95 9.05
N LEU A 110 18.42 1.53 9.10
CA LEU A 110 17.48 1.89 10.18
C LEU A 110 17.90 1.35 11.55
N ALA A 111 18.56 0.19 11.58
CA ALA A 111 19.07 -0.42 12.81
C ALA A 111 20.29 0.33 13.40
N LEU A 112 20.87 1.31 12.69
CA LEU A 112 21.95 2.13 13.24
C LEU A 112 21.38 3.27 14.10
N PRO A 113 21.97 3.55 15.28
CA PRO A 113 21.48 4.58 16.21
C PRO A 113 21.89 5.99 15.78
N SER A 114 21.39 6.45 14.64
CA SER A 114 21.59 7.82 14.14
C SER A 114 20.39 8.32 13.34
N GLU A 115 20.03 9.59 13.52
CA GLU A 115 18.93 10.23 12.79
C GLU A 115 19.21 10.27 11.27
N GLY A 116 20.44 10.57 10.88
CA GLY A 116 20.83 10.62 9.47
C GLY A 116 20.73 9.25 8.79
N THR A 117 21.15 8.19 9.48
CA THR A 117 21.02 6.81 8.98
C THR A 117 19.56 6.39 8.94
N PHE A 118 18.74 6.83 9.89
CA PHE A 118 17.32 6.52 9.91
C PHE A 118 16.59 7.02 8.63
N PHE A 119 16.74 8.29 8.27
CA PHE A 119 16.11 8.82 7.06
C PHE A 119 16.69 8.22 5.77
N ALA A 120 18.01 7.96 5.73
CA ALA A 120 18.62 7.25 4.61
C ALA A 120 18.05 5.83 4.46
N GLY A 121 17.86 5.13 5.57
CA GLY A 121 17.25 3.80 5.63
C GLY A 121 15.81 3.81 5.10
N LEU A 122 14.97 4.77 5.53
CA LEU A 122 13.61 4.92 4.99
C LEU A 122 13.61 5.14 3.48
N GLY A 123 14.51 5.98 2.96
CA GLY A 123 14.66 6.22 1.53
C GLY A 123 15.03 4.95 0.76
N LEU A 124 15.98 4.16 1.27
CA LEU A 124 16.37 2.87 0.68
C LEU A 124 15.21 1.88 0.68
N VAL A 125 14.49 1.73 1.80
CA VAL A 125 13.31 0.85 1.87
C VAL A 125 12.24 1.30 0.88
N ALA A 126 11.98 2.61 0.76
CA ALA A 126 10.99 3.13 -0.18
C ALA A 126 11.35 2.83 -1.65
N ILE A 127 12.61 3.07 -2.03
CA ILE A 127 13.11 2.77 -3.39
C ILE A 127 13.03 1.27 -3.67
N GLY A 128 13.54 0.44 -2.76
CA GLY A 128 13.51 -1.01 -2.90
C GLY A 128 12.09 -1.55 -2.99
N SER A 129 11.18 -1.10 -2.12
CA SER A 129 9.77 -1.53 -2.12
C SER A 129 9.06 -1.14 -3.42
N GLY A 130 9.31 0.08 -3.92
CA GLY A 130 8.77 0.54 -5.20
C GLY A 130 9.25 -0.32 -6.38
N LEU A 131 10.52 -0.70 -6.40
CA LEU A 131 11.07 -1.62 -7.40
C LEU A 131 10.49 -3.05 -7.27
N LEU A 132 10.33 -3.57 -6.07
CA LEU A 132 9.91 -4.96 -5.85
C LEU A 132 8.43 -5.17 -6.19
N LYS A 133 7.54 -4.31 -5.67
CA LYS A 133 6.08 -4.53 -5.61
C LYS A 133 5.43 -4.77 -6.98
N SER A 134 5.76 -3.94 -7.96
CA SER A 134 5.26 -4.07 -9.33
C SER A 134 5.82 -5.31 -10.04
N ASN A 135 7.08 -5.64 -9.79
CA ASN A 135 7.81 -6.66 -10.53
C ASN A 135 7.52 -8.08 -10.05
N ILE A 136 7.43 -8.28 -8.73
CA ILE A 136 7.11 -9.60 -8.17
C ILE A 136 5.69 -10.06 -8.55
N SER A 137 4.74 -9.13 -8.59
CA SER A 137 3.36 -9.41 -9.03
C SER A 137 3.30 -9.83 -10.51
N THR A 138 4.09 -9.17 -11.36
CA THR A 138 4.25 -9.57 -12.77
C THR A 138 4.82 -10.98 -12.89
N MET A 139 5.79 -11.34 -12.05
CA MET A 139 6.37 -12.69 -12.04
C MET A 139 5.39 -13.78 -11.63
N VAL A 140 4.44 -13.50 -10.73
CA VAL A 140 3.34 -14.44 -10.41
C VAL A 140 2.52 -14.70 -11.67
N GLY A 141 2.18 -13.66 -12.42
CA GLY A 141 1.46 -13.79 -13.69
C GLY A 141 2.21 -14.63 -14.74
N HIS A 142 3.54 -14.54 -14.77
CA HIS A 142 4.38 -15.32 -15.69
C HIS A 142 4.39 -16.83 -15.41
N LEU A 143 3.94 -17.29 -14.24
CA LEU A 143 3.87 -18.71 -13.90
C LEU A 143 2.74 -19.45 -14.63
N TYR A 144 1.80 -18.72 -15.22
CA TYR A 144 0.58 -19.26 -15.83
C TYR A 144 0.58 -19.03 -17.35
N ASP A 145 -0.20 -19.85 -18.06
CA ASP A 145 -0.29 -19.84 -19.52
C ASP A 145 -1.19 -18.72 -20.06
N GLY A 146 -0.92 -17.49 -19.63
CA GLY A 146 -1.68 -16.29 -20.01
C GLY A 146 -2.83 -15.97 -19.04
N PRO A 147 -3.64 -14.95 -19.38
CA PRO A 147 -4.70 -14.45 -18.50
C PRO A 147 -5.86 -15.44 -18.32
N ASP A 148 -6.06 -16.35 -19.27
CA ASP A 148 -7.20 -17.30 -19.29
C ASP A 148 -6.91 -18.64 -18.59
N ASP A 149 -5.70 -18.84 -18.05
CA ASP A 149 -5.37 -20.04 -17.27
C ASP A 149 -6.26 -20.10 -16.01
N PRO A 150 -7.07 -21.16 -15.82
CA PRO A 150 -8.04 -21.24 -14.72
C PRO A 150 -7.39 -21.26 -13.33
N ARG A 151 -6.08 -21.56 -13.24
CA ARG A 151 -5.33 -21.59 -11.97
C ARG A 151 -4.79 -20.22 -11.59
N ARG A 152 -4.75 -19.27 -12.52
CA ARG A 152 -4.09 -17.97 -12.34
C ARG A 152 -4.67 -17.19 -11.16
N ASP A 153 -5.99 -17.07 -11.11
CA ASP A 153 -6.69 -16.31 -10.06
C ASP A 153 -6.51 -16.96 -8.67
N GLY A 154 -6.57 -18.29 -8.59
CA GLY A 154 -6.24 -19.04 -7.37
C GLY A 154 -4.80 -18.81 -6.94
N GLY A 155 -3.87 -18.70 -7.89
CA GLY A 155 -2.47 -18.39 -7.65
C GLY A 155 -2.24 -17.03 -7.03
N PHE A 156 -2.89 -15.99 -7.57
CA PHE A 156 -2.88 -14.65 -6.98
C PHE A 156 -3.54 -14.62 -5.59
N THR A 157 -4.56 -15.44 -5.36
CA THR A 157 -5.20 -15.59 -4.05
C THR A 157 -4.21 -16.16 -3.01
N ILE A 158 -3.49 -17.24 -3.35
CA ILE A 158 -2.46 -17.81 -2.47
C ILE A 158 -1.35 -16.79 -2.22
N PHE A 159 -0.88 -16.10 -3.25
CA PHE A 159 0.12 -15.04 -3.12
C PHE A 159 -0.34 -13.94 -2.13
N TYR A 160 -1.61 -13.51 -2.23
CA TYR A 160 -2.20 -12.53 -1.33
C TYR A 160 -2.33 -13.01 0.12
N ILE A 161 -2.54 -14.30 0.36
CA ILE A 161 -2.48 -14.86 1.71
C ILE A 161 -1.08 -14.67 2.33
N GLY A 162 -0.02 -14.81 1.52
CA GLY A 162 1.35 -14.56 1.97
C GLY A 162 1.58 -13.13 2.45
N ILE A 163 0.99 -12.16 1.74
CA ILE A 163 1.04 -10.73 2.13
C ILE A 163 0.41 -10.53 3.52
N ASN A 164 -0.79 -11.06 3.73
CA ASN A 164 -1.51 -10.90 5.00
C ASN A 164 -0.84 -11.66 6.14
N LEU A 165 -0.26 -12.83 5.88
CA LEU A 165 0.46 -13.59 6.89
C LEU A 165 1.71 -12.83 7.38
N GLY A 166 2.47 -12.24 6.45
CA GLY A 166 3.60 -11.37 6.79
C GLY A 166 3.16 -10.13 7.57
N SER A 167 2.09 -9.47 7.12
CA SER A 167 1.50 -8.29 7.79
C SER A 167 0.98 -8.59 9.18
N PHE A 168 0.38 -9.76 9.41
CA PHE A 168 -0.11 -10.19 10.70
C PHE A 168 1.03 -10.52 11.68
N ALA A 169 2.02 -11.31 11.24
CA ALA A 169 3.09 -11.77 12.11
C ALA A 169 4.10 -10.67 12.47
N ALA A 170 4.30 -9.69 11.60
CA ALA A 170 5.37 -8.71 11.77
C ALA A 170 5.21 -7.78 12.99
N PRO A 171 4.07 -7.13 13.23
CA PRO A 171 3.91 -6.33 14.44
C PRO A 171 4.01 -7.17 15.73
N LEU A 172 3.56 -8.42 15.70
CA LEU A 172 3.67 -9.33 16.85
C LEU A 172 5.12 -9.71 17.18
N VAL A 173 6.00 -9.80 16.17
CA VAL A 173 7.41 -10.19 16.37
C VAL A 173 8.32 -8.97 16.43
N ILE A 174 8.41 -8.22 15.32
CA ILE A 174 9.27 -7.04 15.21
C ILE A 174 8.78 -5.92 16.12
N GLY A 175 7.47 -5.70 16.18
CA GLY A 175 6.86 -4.66 17.01
C GLY A 175 7.12 -4.90 18.50
N THR A 176 6.85 -6.12 18.99
CA THR A 176 7.15 -6.51 20.38
C THR A 176 8.62 -6.31 20.74
N VAL A 177 9.55 -6.77 19.90
CA VAL A 177 10.98 -6.61 20.19
C VAL A 177 11.39 -5.14 20.13
N GLY A 178 10.88 -4.38 19.17
CA GLY A 178 11.17 -2.96 19.04
C GLY A 178 10.73 -2.14 20.24
N GLU A 179 9.46 -2.30 20.66
CA GLU A 179 8.87 -1.52 21.76
C GLU A 179 9.32 -2.00 23.14
N SER A 180 9.41 -3.32 23.35
CA SER A 180 9.64 -3.89 24.69
C SER A 180 11.11 -4.15 25.02
N VAL A 181 11.98 -4.24 24.00
CA VAL A 181 13.40 -4.56 24.19
C VAL A 181 14.28 -3.43 23.67
N ASN A 182 14.26 -3.19 22.36
CA ASN A 182 15.08 -2.15 21.72
C ASN A 182 14.63 -1.86 20.28
N TRP A 183 14.42 -0.57 19.96
CA TRP A 183 13.97 -0.11 18.65
C TRP A 183 14.86 -0.59 17.50
N HIS A 184 16.17 -0.46 17.66
CA HIS A 184 17.15 -0.85 16.63
C HIS A 184 17.20 -2.36 16.43
N LEU A 185 16.98 -3.16 17.49
CA LEU A 185 16.84 -4.60 17.35
C LEU A 185 15.56 -4.96 16.57
N GLY A 186 14.47 -4.22 16.75
CA GLY A 186 13.28 -4.33 15.92
C GLY A 186 13.58 -4.09 14.42
N PHE A 187 14.28 -2.99 14.10
CA PHE A 187 14.70 -2.73 12.71
C PHE A 187 15.70 -3.77 12.18
N ALA A 188 16.60 -4.29 13.02
CA ALA A 188 17.50 -5.37 12.64
C ALA A 188 16.74 -6.68 12.35
N LEU A 189 15.68 -7.00 13.09
CA LEU A 189 14.81 -8.14 12.80
C LEU A 189 14.05 -7.97 11.48
N ALA A 190 13.65 -6.75 11.13
CA ALA A 190 13.12 -6.46 9.80
C ALA A 190 14.17 -6.76 8.70
N ALA A 191 15.43 -6.38 8.92
CA ALA A 191 16.53 -6.72 8.01
C ALA A 191 16.74 -8.24 7.88
N VAL A 192 16.69 -8.98 8.98
CA VAL A 192 16.77 -10.46 8.98
C VAL A 192 15.62 -11.05 8.16
N GLY A 193 14.38 -10.60 8.39
CA GLY A 193 13.21 -11.03 7.62
C GLY A 193 13.39 -10.79 6.12
N MET A 194 13.84 -9.60 5.73
CA MET A 194 14.14 -9.30 4.32
C MET A 194 15.27 -10.18 3.77
N GLY A 195 16.32 -10.42 4.55
CA GLY A 195 17.43 -11.31 4.18
C GLY A 195 16.98 -12.74 3.92
N LEU A 196 16.04 -13.26 4.72
CA LEU A 196 15.38 -14.55 4.47
C LEU A 196 14.58 -14.52 3.17
N GLY A 197 13.84 -13.44 2.90
CA GLY A 197 13.11 -13.25 1.65
C GLY A 197 14.00 -13.24 0.40
N VAL A 198 15.14 -12.53 0.45
CA VAL A 198 16.15 -12.50 -0.62
C VAL A 198 16.81 -13.86 -0.78
N GLY A 199 17.25 -14.49 0.31
CA GLY A 199 17.85 -15.82 0.28
C GLY A 199 16.92 -16.85 -0.35
N GLN A 200 15.65 -16.86 0.05
CA GLN A 200 14.62 -17.71 -0.53
C GLN A 200 14.38 -17.42 -2.01
N PHE A 201 14.37 -16.14 -2.42
CA PHE A 201 14.22 -15.77 -3.82
C PHE A 201 15.37 -16.31 -4.68
N LEU A 202 16.60 -16.11 -4.23
CA LEU A 202 17.81 -16.54 -4.95
C LEU A 202 17.90 -18.06 -5.04
N LEU A 203 17.62 -18.80 -3.96
CA LEU A 203 17.60 -20.26 -3.96
C LEU A 203 16.44 -20.83 -4.80
N GLY A 204 15.29 -20.15 -4.76
CA GLY A 204 14.07 -20.55 -5.45
C GLY A 204 14.00 -20.12 -6.92
N THR A 205 14.94 -19.30 -7.40
CA THR A 205 14.92 -18.67 -8.73
C THR A 205 14.84 -19.67 -9.88
N ARG A 206 15.44 -20.87 -9.70
CA ARG A 206 15.42 -21.95 -10.68
C ARG A 206 14.01 -22.51 -10.99
N HIS A 207 13.03 -22.28 -10.11
CA HIS A 207 11.65 -22.74 -10.30
C HIS A 207 10.75 -21.65 -10.91
N LEU A 208 11.31 -20.49 -11.26
CA LEU A 208 10.57 -19.37 -11.83
C LEU A 208 10.58 -19.46 -13.36
N ASN A 209 9.54 -18.92 -14.00
CA ASN A 209 9.40 -18.94 -15.46
C ASN A 209 10.43 -18.04 -16.17
N GLU A 210 11.09 -18.52 -17.21
CA GLU A 210 12.11 -17.80 -18.00
C GLU A 210 11.66 -16.44 -18.53
N ARG A 211 10.36 -16.23 -18.78
CA ARG A 211 9.79 -14.92 -19.16
C ARG A 211 10.15 -13.81 -18.18
N SER A 212 10.34 -14.13 -16.91
CA SER A 212 10.74 -13.15 -15.89
C SER A 212 12.21 -12.67 -15.99
N HIS A 213 13.07 -13.37 -16.74
CA HIS A 213 14.42 -12.91 -17.06
C HIS A 213 14.47 -11.93 -18.22
N LEU A 214 13.49 -11.99 -19.12
CA LEU A 214 13.46 -11.15 -20.31
C LEU A 214 13.12 -9.71 -19.93
N VAL A 215 13.66 -8.76 -20.71
CA VAL A 215 13.25 -7.36 -20.67
C VAL A 215 12.15 -7.18 -21.71
N PRO A 216 10.88 -6.96 -21.31
CA PRO A 216 9.74 -6.91 -22.25
C PRO A 216 9.89 -5.85 -23.34
N LYS A 217 10.37 -4.65 -22.99
CA LYS A 217 10.47 -3.49 -23.89
C LYS A 217 11.80 -2.76 -23.66
N PRO A 218 12.94 -3.33 -24.10
CA PRO A 218 14.25 -2.78 -23.82
C PRO A 218 14.42 -1.39 -24.41
N LEU A 219 15.06 -0.48 -23.66
CA LEU A 219 15.43 0.84 -24.17
C LEU A 219 16.46 0.73 -25.29
N SER A 220 16.31 1.58 -26.31
CA SER A 220 17.40 1.77 -27.28
C SER A 220 18.63 2.38 -26.60
N ALA A 221 19.81 2.29 -27.23
CA ALA A 221 21.03 2.89 -26.70
C ALA A 221 20.87 4.41 -26.47
N ASP A 222 20.22 5.10 -27.40
CA ASP A 222 19.96 6.54 -27.33
C ASP A 222 18.95 6.89 -26.24
N GLU A 223 17.87 6.10 -26.10
CA GLU A 223 16.90 6.29 -25.03
C GLU A 223 17.53 6.07 -23.66
N ARG A 224 18.38 5.04 -23.52
CA ARG A 224 19.11 4.74 -22.29
C ARG A 224 20.07 5.86 -21.92
N ALA A 225 20.88 6.33 -22.87
CA ALA A 225 21.81 7.44 -22.64
C ALA A 225 21.07 8.74 -22.30
N SER A 226 19.99 9.06 -23.02
CA SER A 226 19.16 10.23 -22.75
C SER A 226 18.49 10.17 -21.38
N THR A 227 17.94 9.01 -21.01
CA THR A 227 17.30 8.80 -19.71
C THR A 227 18.32 8.91 -18.59
N LEU A 228 19.45 8.22 -18.69
CA LEU A 228 20.52 8.29 -17.68
C LEU A 228 21.03 9.72 -17.51
N ARG A 229 21.31 10.41 -18.61
CA ARG A 229 21.75 11.82 -18.59
C ARG A 229 20.74 12.72 -17.89
N LYS A 230 19.46 12.62 -18.24
CA LYS A 230 18.39 13.41 -17.61
C LYS A 230 18.28 13.10 -16.11
N SER A 231 18.28 11.82 -15.73
CA SER A 231 18.23 11.41 -14.33
C SER A 231 19.43 11.93 -13.53
N MET A 232 20.64 11.81 -14.08
CA MET A 232 21.86 12.30 -13.43
C MET A 232 21.88 13.83 -13.29
N ILE A 233 21.38 14.56 -14.29
CA ILE A 233 21.23 16.02 -14.20
C ILE A 233 20.26 16.39 -13.08
N TRP A 234 19.07 15.78 -13.03
CA TRP A 234 18.08 16.07 -11.98
C TRP A 234 18.56 15.67 -10.59
N LEU A 235 19.24 14.53 -10.46
CA LEU A 235 19.88 14.11 -9.21
C LEU A 235 21.00 15.06 -8.80
N GLY A 236 21.82 15.52 -9.75
CA GLY A 236 22.86 16.52 -9.51
C GLY A 236 22.29 17.85 -9.04
N ILE A 237 21.22 18.34 -9.68
CA ILE A 237 20.51 19.56 -9.27
C ILE A 237 19.98 19.41 -7.84
N ALA A 238 19.30 18.31 -7.54
CA ALA A 238 18.79 18.04 -6.20
C ALA A 238 19.93 17.94 -5.16
N ALA A 239 21.02 17.25 -5.49
CA ALA A 239 22.17 17.12 -4.60
C ALA A 239 22.83 18.47 -4.32
N VAL A 240 23.10 19.28 -5.34
CA VAL A 240 23.67 20.64 -5.17
C VAL A 240 22.74 21.50 -4.33
N PHE A 241 21.43 21.44 -4.58
CA PHE A 241 20.43 22.18 -3.82
C PHE A 241 20.43 21.80 -2.33
N TYR A 242 20.31 20.51 -2.00
CA TYR A 242 20.27 20.05 -0.61
C TYR A 242 21.60 20.19 0.11
N ILE A 243 22.73 19.96 -0.56
CA ILE A 243 24.07 20.23 0.00
C ILE A 243 24.20 21.72 0.32
N GLY A 244 23.81 22.60 -0.60
CA GLY A 244 23.79 24.04 -0.37
C GLY A 244 22.92 24.42 0.83
N ALA A 245 21.71 23.86 0.92
CA ALA A 245 20.80 24.11 2.04
C ALA A 245 21.37 23.67 3.40
N VAL A 246 22.06 22.52 3.44
CA VAL A 246 22.71 22.01 4.65
C VAL A 246 23.93 22.86 5.01
N VAL A 247 24.80 23.17 4.06
CA VAL A 247 26.03 23.96 4.28
C VAL A 247 25.72 25.39 4.74
N THR A 248 24.64 25.98 4.23
CA THR A 248 24.19 27.33 4.63
C THR A 248 23.38 27.34 5.94
N GLY A 249 23.08 26.18 6.51
CA GLY A 249 22.32 26.06 7.76
C GLY A 249 20.82 26.39 7.64
N VAL A 250 20.29 26.54 6.43
CA VAL A 250 18.85 26.86 6.20
C VAL A 250 17.98 25.60 6.05
N TYR A 251 18.60 24.41 6.06
CA TYR A 251 17.89 23.15 5.96
C TYR A 251 16.96 22.93 7.15
N THR A 252 15.76 22.45 6.84
CA THR A 252 14.72 22.01 7.76
C THR A 252 14.10 20.76 7.17
N LEU A 253 13.49 19.92 8.00
CA LEU A 253 12.83 18.70 7.53
C LEU A 253 11.72 18.99 6.49
N ASN A 254 11.09 20.18 6.57
CA ASN A 254 10.08 20.60 5.59
C ASN A 254 10.62 20.74 4.17
N TRP A 255 11.93 21.02 3.98
CA TRP A 255 12.55 21.03 2.66
C TRP A 255 12.54 19.64 2.01
N LEU A 256 12.46 18.57 2.79
CA LEU A 256 12.27 17.20 2.29
C LEU A 256 10.78 16.84 2.17
N LEU A 257 10.01 17.07 3.24
CA LEU A 257 8.62 16.61 3.31
C LEU A 257 7.70 17.35 2.32
N VAL A 258 7.79 18.68 2.22
CA VAL A 258 6.86 19.47 1.41
C VAL A 258 6.98 19.15 -0.09
N PRO A 259 8.17 19.13 -0.72
CA PRO A 259 8.27 18.81 -2.14
C PRO A 259 7.78 17.41 -2.49
N ILE A 260 8.07 16.41 -1.67
CA ILE A 260 7.59 15.03 -1.90
C ILE A 260 6.07 14.97 -1.81
N THR A 261 5.49 15.64 -0.80
CA THR A 261 4.04 15.69 -0.61
C THR A 261 3.33 16.38 -1.77
N ILE A 262 3.87 17.54 -2.22
CA ILE A 262 3.36 18.25 -3.39
C ILE A 262 3.48 17.38 -4.65
N ALA A 263 4.63 16.72 -4.85
CA ALA A 263 4.82 15.82 -5.98
C ALA A 263 3.80 14.68 -5.99
N GLY A 264 3.49 14.10 -4.81
CA GLY A 264 2.50 13.05 -4.65
C GLY A 264 1.05 13.50 -4.96
N LEU A 265 0.75 14.79 -4.95
CA LEU A 265 -0.54 15.35 -5.39
C LEU A 265 -0.53 15.77 -6.86
N VAL A 266 0.57 16.38 -7.32
CA VAL A 266 0.68 16.92 -8.68
C VAL A 266 0.89 15.80 -9.71
N ILE A 267 1.69 14.77 -9.41
CA ILE A 267 1.96 13.66 -10.34
C ILE A 267 0.68 12.91 -10.73
N PRO A 268 -0.20 12.49 -9.81
CA PRO A 268 -1.45 11.84 -10.19
C PRO A 268 -2.35 12.70 -11.07
N VAL A 269 -2.47 13.99 -10.75
CA VAL A 269 -3.24 14.95 -11.57
C VAL A 269 -2.63 15.08 -12.97
N MET A 270 -1.30 15.19 -13.08
CA MET A 270 -0.61 15.26 -14.38
C MET A 270 -0.80 13.98 -15.19
N VAL A 271 -0.70 12.80 -14.57
CA VAL A 271 -0.88 11.51 -15.24
C VAL A 271 -2.31 11.37 -15.76
N LEU A 272 -3.31 11.64 -14.94
CA LEU A 272 -4.72 11.59 -15.35
C LEU A 272 -5.04 12.63 -16.43
N ALA A 273 -4.51 13.86 -16.30
CA ALA A 273 -4.70 14.91 -17.30
C ALA A 273 -4.03 14.55 -18.63
N ARG A 274 -2.83 13.94 -18.60
CA ARG A 274 -2.15 13.45 -19.79
C ARG A 274 -2.99 12.38 -20.50
N ILE A 275 -3.46 11.36 -19.78
CA ILE A 275 -4.28 10.29 -20.36
C ILE A 275 -5.57 10.88 -20.96
N LYS A 276 -6.24 11.78 -20.23
CA LYS A 276 -7.48 12.44 -20.70
C LYS A 276 -7.25 13.34 -21.91
N ARG A 277 -6.07 13.94 -22.09
CA ARG A 277 -5.75 14.81 -23.23
C ARG A 277 -5.23 14.05 -24.45
N ASP A 278 -5.07 12.74 -24.36
CA ASP A 278 -4.59 11.93 -25.47
C ASP A 278 -5.66 11.83 -26.57
N LYS A 279 -5.34 12.41 -27.73
CA LYS A 279 -6.23 12.49 -28.89
C LYS A 279 -6.35 11.15 -29.64
N GLU A 280 -5.50 10.17 -29.34
CA GLU A 280 -5.58 8.84 -29.94
C GLU A 280 -6.63 7.95 -29.25
N LEU A 281 -7.18 8.38 -28.11
CA LEU A 281 -8.23 7.65 -27.42
C LEU A 281 -9.59 7.87 -28.08
N SER A 282 -10.36 6.80 -28.22
CA SER A 282 -11.74 6.88 -28.68
C SER A 282 -12.63 7.69 -27.72
N GLU A 283 -13.76 8.21 -28.22
CA GLU A 283 -14.72 8.92 -27.35
C GLU A 283 -15.21 8.06 -26.18
N THR A 284 -15.37 6.75 -26.40
CA THR A 284 -15.76 5.80 -25.37
C THR A 284 -14.68 5.66 -24.29
N GLU A 285 -13.41 5.52 -24.69
CA GLU A 285 -12.29 5.47 -23.73
C GLU A 285 -12.16 6.79 -22.96
N GLN A 286 -12.36 7.93 -23.61
CA GLN A 286 -12.35 9.24 -22.96
C GLN A 286 -13.47 9.41 -21.91
N LYS A 287 -14.67 8.88 -22.20
CA LYS A 287 -15.77 8.80 -21.23
C LYS A 287 -15.41 7.89 -20.06
N LYS A 288 -14.81 6.72 -20.31
CA LYS A 288 -14.32 5.81 -19.27
C LYS A 288 -13.27 6.47 -18.38
N VAL A 289 -12.27 7.16 -18.94
CA VAL A 289 -11.28 7.93 -18.15
C VAL A 289 -11.96 8.99 -17.28
N SER A 290 -12.95 9.69 -17.82
CA SER A 290 -13.72 10.69 -17.05
C SER A 290 -14.53 10.07 -15.90
N GLY A 291 -15.10 8.87 -16.11
CA GLY A 291 -15.73 8.10 -15.04
C GLY A 291 -14.73 7.60 -14.01
N TYR A 292 -13.55 7.14 -14.44
CA TYR A 292 -12.49 6.64 -13.57
C TYR A 292 -11.99 7.70 -12.58
N ILE A 293 -11.94 8.98 -12.98
CA ILE A 293 -11.57 10.09 -12.08
C ILE A 293 -12.45 10.12 -10.81
N TRP A 294 -13.73 9.76 -10.91
CA TRP A 294 -14.60 9.66 -9.73
C TRP A 294 -14.13 8.58 -8.76
N PHE A 295 -13.79 7.39 -9.28
CA PHE A 295 -13.27 6.29 -8.47
C PHE A 295 -11.89 6.60 -7.90
N PHE A 296 -11.05 7.33 -8.65
CA PHE A 296 -9.74 7.78 -8.18
C PHE A 296 -9.86 8.73 -6.98
N VAL A 297 -10.72 9.75 -7.07
CA VAL A 297 -10.95 10.70 -5.96
C VAL A 297 -11.56 9.99 -4.76
N ALA A 298 -12.52 9.09 -5.01
CA ALA A 298 -13.11 8.24 -3.98
C ALA A 298 -12.05 7.41 -3.24
N ALA A 299 -11.17 6.75 -3.98
CA ALA A 299 -10.08 5.97 -3.42
C ALA A 299 -9.09 6.86 -2.64
N ALA A 300 -8.75 8.04 -3.12
CA ALA A 300 -7.87 8.97 -2.41
C ALA A 300 -8.45 9.40 -1.05
N ILE A 301 -9.74 9.72 -0.97
CA ILE A 301 -10.42 10.04 0.29
C ILE A 301 -10.45 8.82 1.22
N PHE A 302 -10.70 7.63 0.68
CA PHE A 302 -10.70 6.39 1.45
C PHE A 302 -9.32 6.15 2.09
N TRP A 303 -8.25 6.16 1.29
CA TRP A 303 -6.89 5.88 1.78
C TRP A 303 -6.36 6.96 2.71
N MET A 304 -6.73 8.24 2.50
CA MET A 304 -6.42 9.35 3.43
C MET A 304 -6.81 9.03 4.88
N ILE A 305 -7.97 8.39 5.08
CA ILE A 305 -8.47 8.01 6.42
C ILE A 305 -7.94 6.64 6.82
N TYR A 306 -7.99 5.67 5.91
CA TYR A 306 -7.61 4.29 6.20
C TYR A 306 -6.15 4.16 6.68
N ASP A 307 -5.21 4.83 6.00
CA ASP A 307 -3.78 4.70 6.32
C ASP A 307 -3.37 5.43 7.61
N GLN A 308 -4.24 6.27 8.19
CA GLN A 308 -4.03 6.85 9.52
C GLN A 308 -4.09 5.82 10.66
N GLY A 309 -4.55 4.59 10.37
CA GLY A 309 -4.46 3.46 11.28
C GLY A 309 -3.04 3.25 11.82
N GLY A 310 -2.03 3.37 10.97
CA GLY A 310 -0.65 3.22 11.40
C GLY A 310 0.08 4.52 11.71
N SER A 311 -0.61 5.65 11.83
CA SER A 311 -0.03 6.92 12.31
C SER A 311 -0.88 7.53 13.41
N THR A 312 -1.87 8.36 13.09
CA THR A 312 -2.75 9.07 14.04
C THR A 312 -3.31 8.12 15.10
N MET A 313 -3.83 6.95 14.68
CA MET A 313 -4.41 5.97 15.59
C MET A 313 -3.36 5.24 16.43
N ALA A 314 -2.18 4.97 15.87
CA ALA A 314 -1.06 4.37 16.61
C ALA A 314 -0.54 5.31 17.71
N ILE A 315 -0.40 6.60 17.40
CA ILE A 315 0.01 7.63 18.37
C ILE A 315 -1.07 7.85 19.43
N PHE A 316 -2.35 7.83 19.04
CA PHE A 316 -3.46 7.84 19.99
C PHE A 316 -3.40 6.62 20.91
N ALA A 317 -3.13 5.43 20.38
CA ALA A 317 -3.05 4.21 21.16
C ALA A 317 -1.91 4.26 22.20
N ASP A 318 -0.75 4.79 21.82
CA ASP A 318 0.41 4.95 22.71
C ASP A 318 0.12 5.90 23.89
N SER A 319 -0.47 7.06 23.59
CA SER A 319 -0.68 8.12 24.59
C SER A 319 -1.98 8.01 25.38
N SER A 320 -3.04 7.48 24.76
CA SER A 320 -4.43 7.70 25.20
C SER A 320 -5.26 6.42 25.32
N ALA A 321 -4.73 5.26 24.95
CA ALA A 321 -5.42 3.99 25.13
C ALA A 321 -4.85 3.16 26.30
N GLU A 322 -5.73 2.36 26.88
CA GLU A 322 -5.40 1.30 27.83
C GLU A 322 -5.02 0.06 27.01
N ASN A 323 -3.72 -0.13 26.77
CA ASN A 323 -3.17 -1.22 25.94
C ASN A 323 -3.07 -2.52 26.75
N SER A 324 -4.19 -2.93 27.32
CA SER A 324 -4.34 -4.19 28.02
C SER A 324 -5.70 -4.81 27.74
N VAL A 325 -5.76 -6.14 27.73
CA VAL A 325 -7.01 -6.91 27.60
C VAL A 325 -6.98 -7.98 28.68
N LEU A 326 -8.05 -8.05 29.49
CA LEU A 326 -8.18 -9.01 30.61
C LEU A 326 -6.97 -9.00 31.57
N GLY A 327 -6.35 -7.84 31.79
CA GLY A 327 -5.18 -7.68 32.65
C GLY A 327 -3.84 -8.01 31.99
N TRP A 328 -3.83 -8.42 30.71
CA TRP A 328 -2.62 -8.67 29.95
C TRP A 328 -2.26 -7.45 29.10
N ALA A 329 -1.12 -6.82 29.39
CA ALA A 329 -0.62 -5.67 28.65
C ALA A 329 0.08 -6.09 27.36
N PHE A 330 -0.03 -5.25 26.32
CA PHE A 330 0.57 -5.53 25.02
C PHE A 330 1.16 -4.28 24.35
N PRO A 331 2.17 -4.45 23.46
CA PRO A 331 2.75 -3.36 22.68
C PRO A 331 1.77 -2.73 21.69
N VAL A 332 1.86 -1.42 21.45
CA VAL A 332 0.95 -0.67 20.59
C VAL A 332 0.97 -1.18 19.14
N SER A 333 2.12 -1.66 18.67
CA SER A 333 2.25 -2.23 17.32
C SER A 333 1.26 -3.36 17.04
N TRP A 334 0.77 -4.08 18.05
CA TRP A 334 -0.15 -5.21 17.88
C TRP A 334 -1.47 -4.81 17.22
N TYR A 335 -1.91 -3.57 17.38
CA TYR A 335 -3.10 -3.07 16.67
C TYR A 335 -2.95 -3.18 15.15
N GLN A 336 -1.73 -3.07 14.60
CA GLN A 336 -1.48 -3.22 13.16
C GLN A 336 -1.71 -4.65 12.66
N SER A 337 -1.73 -5.65 13.55
CA SER A 337 -2.06 -7.04 13.21
C SER A 337 -3.58 -7.31 13.16
N VAL A 338 -4.41 -6.39 13.67
CA VAL A 338 -5.89 -6.53 13.68
C VAL A 338 -6.44 -6.51 12.26
N ASN A 339 -6.00 -5.58 11.42
CA ASN A 339 -6.46 -5.49 10.04
C ASN A 339 -6.18 -6.77 9.21
N PRO A 340 -4.94 -7.27 9.10
CA PRO A 340 -4.66 -8.45 8.27
C PRO A 340 -5.34 -9.73 8.77
N VAL A 341 -5.49 -9.93 10.09
CA VAL A 341 -6.23 -11.10 10.61
C VAL A 341 -7.73 -11.01 10.27
N LEU A 342 -8.31 -9.81 10.34
CA LEU A 342 -9.70 -9.59 9.95
C LEU A 342 -9.90 -9.73 8.44
N ILE A 343 -8.95 -9.27 7.61
CA ILE A 343 -8.99 -9.52 6.15
C ILE A 343 -9.03 -11.03 5.89
N MET A 344 -8.11 -11.80 6.49
CA MET A 344 -8.06 -13.24 6.28
C MET A 344 -9.33 -13.94 6.76
N ALA A 345 -9.93 -13.50 7.86
CA ALA A 345 -11.17 -14.06 8.38
C ALA A 345 -12.41 -13.66 7.56
N MET A 346 -12.49 -12.40 7.11
CA MET A 346 -13.69 -11.81 6.51
C MET A 346 -13.71 -11.83 4.99
N ALA A 347 -12.57 -11.89 4.30
CA ALA A 347 -12.53 -11.95 2.84
C ALA A 347 -13.33 -13.14 2.27
N PRO A 348 -13.22 -14.39 2.79
CA PRO A 348 -14.04 -15.51 2.31
C PRO A 348 -15.54 -15.29 2.57
N VAL A 349 -15.88 -14.69 3.71
CA VAL A 349 -17.27 -14.37 4.08
C VAL A 349 -17.86 -13.33 3.13
N PHE A 350 -17.12 -12.27 2.83
CA PHE A 350 -17.54 -11.25 1.86
C PHE A 350 -17.66 -11.81 0.45
N ALA A 351 -16.71 -12.64 0.01
CA ALA A 351 -16.79 -13.30 -1.28
C ALA A 351 -18.05 -14.19 -1.39
N ALA A 352 -18.35 -14.99 -0.36
CA ALA A 352 -19.55 -15.81 -0.29
C ALA A 352 -20.83 -14.95 -0.27
N PHE A 353 -20.82 -13.85 0.47
CA PHE A 353 -21.93 -12.89 0.55
C PHE A 353 -22.23 -12.26 -0.82
N TRP A 354 -21.22 -11.76 -1.54
CA TRP A 354 -21.40 -11.21 -2.89
C TRP A 354 -21.92 -12.24 -3.87
N LEU A 355 -21.38 -13.46 -3.82
CA LEU A 355 -21.85 -14.56 -4.66
C LEU A 355 -23.31 -14.92 -4.36
N ALA A 356 -23.72 -14.95 -3.10
CA ALA A 356 -25.09 -15.23 -2.70
C ALA A 356 -26.05 -14.16 -3.20
N LEU A 357 -25.65 -12.88 -3.17
CA LEU A 357 -26.43 -11.78 -3.74
C LEU A 357 -26.48 -11.85 -5.27
N ASN A 358 -25.36 -12.19 -5.92
CA ASN A 358 -25.29 -12.34 -7.38
C ASN A 358 -26.22 -13.45 -7.88
N ARG A 359 -26.25 -14.60 -7.20
CA ARG A 359 -27.20 -15.70 -7.50
C ARG A 359 -28.67 -15.28 -7.41
N ARG A 360 -28.97 -14.20 -6.67
CA ARG A 360 -30.32 -13.62 -6.54
C ARG A 360 -30.53 -12.41 -7.45
N GLY A 361 -29.56 -12.04 -8.31
CA GLY A 361 -29.59 -10.83 -9.13
C GLY A 361 -29.56 -9.53 -8.32
N LYS A 362 -29.09 -9.58 -7.07
CA LYS A 362 -29.09 -8.46 -6.10
C LYS A 362 -27.67 -8.00 -5.73
N GLU A 363 -26.65 -8.42 -6.47
CA GLU A 363 -25.29 -7.94 -6.22
C GLU A 363 -25.21 -6.42 -6.43
N PRO A 364 -24.73 -5.64 -5.43
CA PRO A 364 -24.57 -4.21 -5.61
C PRO A 364 -23.56 -3.91 -6.71
N SER A 365 -23.82 -2.88 -7.51
CA SER A 365 -22.89 -2.45 -8.55
C SER A 365 -21.58 -1.93 -7.94
N THR A 366 -20.53 -1.89 -8.77
CA THR A 366 -19.22 -1.33 -8.40
C THR A 366 -19.34 0.05 -7.75
N ILE A 367 -20.21 0.93 -8.28
CA ILE A 367 -20.47 2.26 -7.73
C ILE A 367 -21.03 2.19 -6.31
N VAL A 368 -21.99 1.29 -6.06
CA VAL A 368 -22.62 1.12 -4.74
C VAL A 368 -21.61 0.55 -3.74
N LYS A 369 -20.75 -0.38 -4.16
CA LYS A 369 -19.68 -0.93 -3.32
C LYS A 369 -18.66 0.15 -2.92
N PHE A 370 -18.22 0.98 -3.87
CA PHE A 370 -17.35 2.14 -3.59
C PHE A 370 -17.99 3.15 -2.63
N SER A 371 -19.25 3.50 -2.87
CA SER A 371 -20.02 4.37 -1.98
C SER A 371 -20.12 3.80 -0.57
N SER A 372 -20.42 2.50 -0.46
CA SER A 372 -20.50 1.80 0.84
C SER A 372 -19.15 1.82 1.57
N GLY A 373 -18.05 1.59 0.86
CA GLY A 373 -16.70 1.69 1.43
C GLY A 373 -16.37 3.07 1.98
N LEU A 374 -16.76 4.14 1.28
CA LEU A 374 -16.58 5.51 1.75
C LEU A 374 -17.47 5.86 2.96
N VAL A 375 -18.70 5.36 2.99
CA VAL A 375 -19.56 5.54 4.17
C VAL A 375 -19.01 4.77 5.36
N LEU A 376 -18.54 3.53 5.17
CA LEU A 376 -17.96 2.71 6.23
C LEU A 376 -16.65 3.29 6.76
N ILE A 377 -15.75 3.79 5.91
CA ILE A 377 -14.52 4.43 6.40
C ILE A 377 -14.83 5.70 7.18
N GLY A 378 -15.81 6.51 6.75
CA GLY A 378 -16.28 7.65 7.51
C GLY A 378 -16.92 7.25 8.85
N ALA A 379 -17.72 6.17 8.86
CA ALA A 379 -18.31 5.61 10.07
C ALA A 379 -17.24 5.14 11.08
N SER A 380 -16.11 4.61 10.59
CA SER A 380 -14.99 4.24 11.45
C SER A 380 -14.40 5.44 12.21
N PHE A 381 -14.32 6.61 11.59
CA PHE A 381 -13.83 7.83 12.23
C PHE A 381 -14.90 8.51 13.10
N PHE A 382 -16.19 8.38 12.77
CA PHE A 382 -17.24 8.74 13.72
C PHE A 382 -17.14 7.88 14.99
N LEU A 383 -16.87 6.58 14.85
CA LEU A 383 -16.63 5.70 15.99
C LEU A 383 -15.39 6.12 16.79
N PHE A 384 -14.36 6.68 16.13
CA PHE A 384 -13.15 7.20 16.78
C PHE A 384 -13.40 8.43 17.67
N LEU A 385 -14.52 9.15 17.50
CA LEU A 385 -14.87 10.26 18.39
C LEU A 385 -15.13 9.81 19.84
N ALA A 386 -15.63 8.58 20.04
CA ALA A 386 -15.91 8.06 21.37
C ALA A 386 -14.63 7.89 22.23
N PRO A 387 -13.60 7.14 21.80
CA PRO A 387 -12.35 7.05 22.56
C PRO A 387 -11.60 8.40 22.65
N LEU A 388 -11.76 9.31 21.69
CA LEU A 388 -11.23 10.67 21.80
C LEU A 388 -11.89 11.49 22.91
N ALA A 389 -13.21 11.36 23.08
CA ALA A 389 -13.92 12.02 24.18
C ALA A 389 -13.47 11.46 25.54
N ILE A 390 -13.36 10.14 25.66
CA ILE A 390 -12.87 9.46 26.88
C ILE A 390 -11.47 9.97 27.25
N ALA A 391 -10.56 10.05 26.26
CA ALA A 391 -9.22 10.60 26.43
C ALA A 391 -9.23 12.09 26.81
N GLY A 392 -10.13 12.88 26.22
CA GLY A 392 -10.30 14.29 26.53
C GLY A 392 -10.72 14.57 27.98
N ASP A 393 -11.45 13.64 28.59
CA ASP A 393 -11.83 13.68 30.01
C ASP A 393 -10.71 13.18 30.95
N GLY A 394 -9.51 12.93 30.42
CA GLY A 394 -8.34 12.47 31.19
C GLY A 394 -8.32 10.95 31.47
N HIS A 395 -9.24 10.17 30.89
CA HIS A 395 -9.30 8.72 31.06
C HIS A 395 -8.67 8.00 29.87
N LYS A 396 -8.05 6.83 30.09
CA LYS A 396 -7.59 6.02 28.96
C LYS A 396 -8.76 5.27 28.31
N ALA A 397 -8.82 5.31 26.97
CA ALA A 397 -9.81 4.57 26.22
C ALA A 397 -9.46 3.07 26.16
N ALA A 398 -10.45 2.20 26.36
CA ALA A 398 -10.23 0.76 26.25
C ALA A 398 -9.75 0.34 24.85
N ALA A 399 -8.81 -0.61 24.77
CA ALA A 399 -8.27 -1.17 23.53
C ALA A 399 -9.34 -1.60 22.51
N MET A 400 -10.49 -2.09 23.00
CA MET A 400 -11.58 -2.58 22.15
C MET A 400 -12.20 -1.51 21.25
N TRP A 401 -12.08 -0.21 21.59
CA TRP A 401 -12.49 0.87 20.69
C TRP A 401 -11.65 0.88 19.41
N LEU A 402 -10.33 0.76 19.54
CA LEU A 402 -9.44 0.68 18.38
C LEU A 402 -9.70 -0.57 17.56
N VAL A 403 -9.88 -1.73 18.20
CA VAL A 403 -10.24 -2.98 17.52
C VAL A 403 -11.56 -2.82 16.72
N ALA A 404 -12.58 -2.17 17.31
CA ALA A 404 -13.84 -1.91 16.62
C ALA A 404 -13.67 -0.94 15.43
N ILE A 405 -12.83 0.08 15.55
CA ILE A 405 -12.51 1.00 14.45
C ILE A 405 -11.82 0.24 13.32
N TYR A 406 -10.75 -0.51 13.61
CA TYR A 406 -10.06 -1.34 12.61
C TYR A 406 -11.01 -2.35 11.96
N PHE A 407 -11.93 -2.93 12.73
CA PHE A 407 -12.95 -3.82 12.18
C PHE A 407 -13.81 -3.12 11.14
N VAL A 408 -14.36 -1.94 11.44
CA VAL A 408 -15.16 -1.17 10.47
C VAL A 408 -14.30 -0.77 9.26
N GLN A 409 -13.04 -0.37 9.46
CA GLN A 409 -12.11 -0.06 8.37
C GLN A 409 -11.84 -1.27 7.47
N THR A 410 -11.67 -2.47 8.03
CA THR A 410 -11.50 -3.71 7.26
C THR A 410 -12.76 -4.04 6.45
N LEU A 411 -13.95 -3.89 7.03
CA LEU A 411 -15.19 -4.07 6.26
C LEU A 411 -15.26 -3.07 5.10
N ALA A 412 -14.87 -1.82 5.34
CA ALA A 412 -14.81 -0.78 4.32
C ALA A 412 -13.83 -1.16 3.20
N GLU A 413 -12.63 -1.64 3.54
CA GLU A 413 -11.63 -2.08 2.58
C GLU A 413 -12.12 -3.26 1.74
N LEU A 414 -12.75 -4.26 2.35
CA LEU A 414 -13.30 -5.43 1.65
C LEU A 414 -14.44 -5.08 0.69
N THR A 415 -15.07 -3.90 0.84
CA THR A 415 -16.05 -3.38 -0.12
C THR A 415 -15.42 -2.60 -1.27
N LEU A 416 -14.29 -1.91 -1.05
CA LEU A 416 -13.71 -0.96 -2.00
C LEU A 416 -12.50 -1.52 -2.76
N SER A 417 -11.56 -2.16 -2.07
CA SER A 417 -10.26 -2.54 -2.63
C SER A 417 -10.36 -3.57 -3.78
N PRO A 418 -11.09 -4.71 -3.64
CA PRO A 418 -11.18 -5.71 -4.71
C PRO A 418 -11.83 -5.17 -5.99
N VAL A 419 -12.89 -4.37 -5.84
CA VAL A 419 -13.60 -3.77 -6.97
C VAL A 419 -12.87 -2.58 -7.56
N GLY A 420 -12.04 -1.88 -6.79
CA GLY A 420 -11.18 -0.80 -7.26
C GLY A 420 -10.15 -1.27 -8.27
N LEU A 421 -9.47 -2.38 -7.98
CA LEU A 421 -8.55 -2.99 -8.94
C LEU A 421 -9.28 -3.47 -10.20
N SER A 422 -10.46 -4.09 -10.04
CA SER A 422 -11.26 -4.58 -11.18
C SER A 422 -11.78 -3.44 -12.07
N VAL A 423 -12.29 -2.36 -11.49
CA VAL A 423 -12.82 -1.23 -12.27
C VAL A 423 -11.69 -0.48 -12.97
N THR A 424 -10.51 -0.39 -12.34
CA THR A 424 -9.31 0.20 -12.94
C THR A 424 -8.95 -0.49 -14.24
N THR A 425 -8.91 -1.83 -14.27
CA THR A 425 -8.58 -2.58 -15.47
C THR A 425 -9.69 -2.51 -16.52
N LYS A 426 -10.96 -2.62 -16.13
CA LYS A 426 -12.10 -2.55 -17.07
C LYS A 426 -12.30 -1.16 -17.70
N MET A 427 -11.94 -0.10 -16.98
CA MET A 427 -12.04 1.28 -17.46
C MET A 427 -10.75 1.78 -18.14
N ALA A 428 -9.69 0.98 -18.13
CA ALA A 428 -8.42 1.37 -18.72
C ALA A 428 -8.52 1.43 -20.25
N PRO A 429 -8.07 2.53 -20.88
CA PRO A 429 -7.87 2.55 -22.33
C PRO A 429 -6.83 1.49 -22.73
N VAL A 430 -6.97 0.89 -23.92
CA VAL A 430 -6.09 -0.21 -24.35
C VAL A 430 -4.62 0.23 -24.36
N LYS A 431 -4.37 1.46 -24.84
CA LYS A 431 -3.04 2.10 -24.85
C LYS A 431 -2.40 2.25 -23.46
N TYR A 432 -3.23 2.38 -22.42
CA TYR A 432 -2.81 2.69 -21.05
C TYR A 432 -3.09 1.54 -20.05
N ALA A 433 -3.49 0.36 -20.51
CA ALA A 433 -3.93 -0.77 -19.66
C ALA A 433 -2.96 -1.06 -18.50
N SER A 434 -1.66 -1.21 -18.79
CA SER A 434 -0.64 -1.47 -17.76
C SER A 434 -0.37 -0.27 -16.85
N GLN A 435 -0.51 0.96 -17.35
CA GLN A 435 -0.27 2.18 -16.58
C GLN A 435 -1.40 2.45 -15.58
N MET A 436 -2.64 2.10 -15.91
CA MET A 436 -3.80 2.35 -15.06
C MET A 436 -3.71 1.64 -13.71
N MET A 437 -3.05 0.47 -13.63
CA MET A 437 -2.74 -0.16 -12.34
C MET A 437 -1.81 0.69 -11.47
N GLY A 438 -0.85 1.39 -12.07
CA GLY A 438 -0.04 2.37 -11.37
C GLY A 438 -0.88 3.58 -10.92
N VAL A 439 -1.84 4.01 -11.74
CA VAL A 439 -2.77 5.10 -11.38
C VAL A 439 -3.64 4.73 -10.18
N TRP A 440 -4.03 3.46 -10.00
CA TRP A 440 -4.72 3.04 -8.77
C TRP A 440 -3.87 3.31 -7.52
N PHE A 441 -2.59 2.93 -7.53
CA PHE A 441 -1.68 3.20 -6.41
C PHE A 441 -1.42 4.68 -6.19
N LEU A 442 -1.47 5.49 -7.24
CA LEU A 442 -1.39 6.95 -7.11
C LEU A 442 -2.56 7.56 -6.32
N ALA A 443 -3.70 6.87 -6.19
CA ALA A 443 -4.78 7.33 -5.33
C ALA A 443 -4.39 7.21 -3.85
N VAL A 444 -3.66 6.14 -3.47
CA VAL A 444 -3.09 5.97 -2.13
C VAL A 444 -2.10 7.10 -1.84
N THR A 445 -1.15 7.33 -2.77
CA THR A 445 -0.20 8.45 -2.69
C THR A 445 -0.92 9.78 -2.50
N ALA A 446 -1.98 10.05 -3.27
CA ALA A 446 -2.71 11.30 -3.15
C ALA A 446 -3.39 11.44 -1.78
N GLY A 447 -4.03 10.39 -1.28
CA GLY A 447 -4.68 10.38 0.03
C GLY A 447 -3.69 10.62 1.18
N ASP A 448 -2.59 9.87 1.20
CA ASP A 448 -1.54 10.01 2.21
C ASP A 448 -0.86 11.39 2.14
N CYS A 449 -0.67 11.96 0.95
CA CYS A 449 -0.12 13.30 0.83
C CYS A 449 -1.05 14.38 1.41
N VAL A 450 -2.37 14.21 1.34
CA VAL A 450 -3.30 15.14 2.01
C VAL A 450 -3.11 15.08 3.54
N THR A 451 -3.04 13.87 4.11
CA THR A 451 -2.75 13.67 5.54
C THR A 451 -1.39 14.27 5.94
N GLY A 452 -0.38 14.08 5.08
CA GLY A 452 0.95 14.68 5.24
C GLY A 452 0.92 16.21 5.27
N LEU A 453 0.23 16.85 4.32
CA LEU A 453 0.10 18.32 4.28
C LEU A 453 -0.62 18.86 5.52
N LEU A 454 -1.70 18.23 5.94
CA LEU A 454 -2.43 18.63 7.15
C LEU A 454 -1.50 18.58 8.38
N SER A 455 -0.71 17.51 8.50
CA SER A 455 0.24 17.34 9.59
C SER A 455 1.37 18.38 9.55
N ILE A 456 1.95 18.64 8.37
CA ILE A 456 2.98 19.68 8.15
C ILE A 456 2.43 21.07 8.49
N ALA A 457 1.16 21.33 8.19
CA ALA A 457 0.47 22.57 8.53
C ALA A 457 0.12 22.68 10.04
N GLY A 458 0.47 21.69 10.86
CA GLY A 458 0.22 21.69 12.30
C GLY A 458 -1.20 21.32 12.71
N VAL A 459 -1.98 20.70 11.80
CA VAL A 459 -3.34 20.23 12.13
C VAL A 459 -3.25 19.00 13.02
N GLY A 460 -3.86 19.07 14.21
CA GLY A 460 -4.00 17.92 15.11
C GLY A 460 -5.00 16.90 14.54
N LEU A 461 -4.49 15.89 13.82
CA LEU A 461 -5.32 14.90 13.13
C LEU A 461 -6.15 14.00 14.06
N ASN A 462 -5.77 13.89 15.33
CA ASN A 462 -6.54 13.24 16.39
C ASN A 462 -7.48 14.21 17.14
N GLY A 463 -7.61 15.47 16.73
CA GLY A 463 -8.57 16.39 17.33
C GLY A 463 -10.00 16.05 16.91
N SER A 464 -10.94 16.01 17.86
CA SER A 464 -12.33 15.59 17.62
C SER A 464 -13.00 16.34 16.46
N GLY A 465 -12.75 17.65 16.33
CA GLY A 465 -13.28 18.45 15.20
C GLY A 465 -12.70 18.04 13.84
N VAL A 466 -11.40 17.75 13.80
CA VAL A 466 -10.70 17.31 12.58
C VAL A 466 -11.13 15.89 12.19
N VAL A 467 -11.26 14.99 13.17
CA VAL A 467 -11.76 13.62 12.94
C VAL A 467 -13.21 13.64 12.46
N ALA A 468 -14.08 14.44 13.08
CA ALA A 468 -15.47 14.61 12.65
C ALA A 468 -15.56 15.18 11.22
N LEU A 469 -14.71 16.16 10.88
CA LEU A 469 -14.64 16.70 9.52
C LEU A 469 -14.24 15.64 8.50
N GLN A 470 -13.19 14.86 8.77
CA GLN A 470 -12.77 13.77 7.89
C GLN A 470 -13.86 12.70 7.72
N ALA A 471 -14.49 12.30 8.83
CA ALA A 471 -15.61 11.36 8.81
C ALA A 471 -16.77 11.87 7.94
N ALA A 472 -17.18 13.13 8.15
CA ALA A 472 -18.24 13.76 7.38
C ALA A 472 -17.89 13.87 5.89
N LEU A 473 -16.66 14.27 5.55
CA LEU A 473 -16.20 14.35 4.16
C LEU A 473 -16.26 12.99 3.46
N ALA A 474 -15.83 11.91 4.12
CA ALA A 474 -15.92 10.56 3.55
C ALA A 474 -17.37 10.11 3.35
N VAL A 475 -18.25 10.33 4.32
CA VAL A 475 -19.68 9.99 4.19
C VAL A 475 -20.35 10.82 3.09
N VAL A 476 -20.08 12.12 3.01
CA VAL A 476 -20.60 13.00 1.96
C VAL A 476 -20.08 12.57 0.59
N ALA A 477 -18.80 12.22 0.46
CA ALA A 477 -18.25 11.70 -0.79
C ALA A 477 -18.92 10.38 -1.20
N GLY A 478 -19.11 9.46 -0.25
CA GLY A 478 -19.83 8.21 -0.48
C GLY A 478 -21.27 8.44 -0.93
N ALA A 479 -22.00 9.33 -0.25
CA ALA A 479 -23.36 9.71 -0.60
C ALA A 479 -23.43 10.39 -1.98
N ALA A 480 -22.49 11.29 -2.28
CA ALA A 480 -22.40 11.94 -3.58
C ALA A 480 -22.22 10.92 -4.71
N ILE A 481 -21.31 9.96 -4.56
CA ILE A 481 -21.11 8.89 -5.56
C ILE A 481 -22.39 8.06 -5.75
N PHE A 482 -23.11 7.78 -4.67
CA PHE A 482 -24.38 7.06 -4.75
C PHE A 482 -25.46 7.88 -5.47
N VAL A 483 -25.61 9.16 -5.16
CA VAL A 483 -26.59 10.05 -5.79
C VAL A 483 -26.28 10.23 -7.28
N TYR A 484 -25.01 10.48 -7.63
CA TYR A 484 -24.56 10.65 -9.01
C TYR A 484 -24.32 9.33 -9.77
N ARG A 485 -24.71 8.18 -9.20
CA ARG A 485 -24.48 6.85 -9.81
C ARG A 485 -25.03 6.73 -11.23
N GLY A 486 -26.13 7.39 -11.56
CA GLY A 486 -26.69 7.39 -12.92
C GLY A 486 -25.73 8.01 -13.93
N LYS A 487 -25.10 9.14 -13.56
CA LYS A 487 -24.09 9.82 -14.37
C LYS A 487 -22.80 9.00 -14.47
N VAL A 488 -22.32 8.48 -13.34
CA VAL A 488 -21.11 7.63 -13.32
C VAL A 488 -21.31 6.37 -14.15
N LYS A 489 -22.48 5.71 -14.03
CA LYS A 489 -22.84 4.54 -14.85
C LYS A 489 -22.86 4.89 -16.35
N GLY A 490 -23.37 6.05 -16.71
CA GLY A 490 -23.33 6.54 -18.11
C GLY A 490 -21.90 6.72 -18.65
N LEU A 491 -20.93 7.04 -17.79
CA LEU A 491 -19.51 7.14 -18.16
C LEU A 491 -18.80 5.79 -18.22
N MET A 492 -19.30 4.78 -17.49
CA MET A 492 -18.76 3.42 -17.49
C MET A 492 -19.12 2.64 -18.76
N GLY A 493 -20.21 2.98 -19.43
CA GLY A 493 -20.68 2.28 -20.63
C GLY A 493 -21.07 0.84 -20.33
N ASP A 494 -20.40 -0.10 -20.98
CA ASP A 494 -20.54 -1.56 -20.85
C ASP A 494 -19.89 -2.14 -19.58
N VAL A 495 -19.14 -1.34 -18.84
CA VAL A 495 -18.49 -1.76 -17.60
C VAL A 495 -19.53 -1.80 -16.45
N HIS A 496 -19.66 -2.96 -15.80
CA HIS A 496 -20.55 -3.17 -14.65
C HIS A 496 -19.76 -3.63 -13.41
#